data_AF-A0A7W1LU42-F1
#
_entry.id   AF-A0A7W1LU42-F1
#
_cell.length_a   1.000
_cell.length_b   1.000
_cell.length_c   1.000
_cell.angle_alpha   90.00
_cell.angle_beta   90.00
_cell.angle_gamma   90.00
#
_symmetry.space_group_name_H-M   'P 1'
#
loop_
_entity.id
_entity.type
_entity.pdbx_description
1 polymer ?
#
loop_
_entity_poly.entity_id
_entity_poly.type
_entity_poly.pdbx_seq_one_letter_code
_entity_poly.pdbx_strand_id
1 'polypeptide(L)'
;VPIDLDAAAPDGWEEIAHPIVLVCTNGKHDSCCATFGRPVIRAMRDSPWRDHVWESSHVGGDRFAANVVVLPEGLYYGRVEPEQSVELLEGHAAGRIDLDQYRGRSTFGFGEQAAEYFVRRDLGLDGIDDVRAVLIDREHHEFDVTVAAAEGRSVETFGVSMRRVMTPSPTPLTCNGPDGVSYPVYQLVELRRTDA
;
A
#
# COMPACT_ATOMS: atom_id res chain seq x y z
N VAL A 1 0.88 -14.10 22.23
CA VAL A 1 2.30 -14.05 22.63
C VAL A 1 2.90 -12.87 21.89
N PRO A 2 3.48 -11.87 22.56
CA PRO A 2 4.20 -10.80 21.86
C PRO A 2 5.31 -11.46 21.03
N ILE A 3 5.42 -11.10 19.76
CA ILE A 3 6.56 -11.51 18.94
C ILE A 3 7.75 -10.70 19.44
N ASP A 4 8.80 -11.37 19.90
CA ASP A 4 10.08 -10.74 20.21
C ASP A 4 10.78 -10.43 18.88
N LEU A 5 10.84 -9.15 18.52
CA LEU A 5 11.45 -8.68 17.28
C LEU A 5 12.98 -8.55 17.40
N ASP A 6 13.51 -8.55 18.63
CA ASP A 6 14.95 -8.49 18.90
C ASP A 6 15.54 -9.89 19.15
N ALA A 7 14.72 -10.93 19.09
CA ALA A 7 15.18 -12.31 19.21
C ALA A 7 16.17 -12.61 18.09
N ALA A 8 17.33 -13.16 18.47
CA ALA A 8 18.28 -13.69 17.50
C ALA A 8 17.58 -14.69 16.58
N ALA A 9 17.90 -14.63 15.28
CA ALA A 9 17.40 -15.57 14.31
C ALA A 9 17.65 -17.01 14.82
N PRO A 10 16.64 -17.90 14.80
CA PRO A 10 16.83 -19.28 15.23
C PRO A 10 17.93 -19.96 14.39
N ASP A 11 18.62 -20.94 14.98
CA ASP A 11 19.66 -21.69 14.27
C ASP A 11 19.16 -22.21 12.91
N GLY A 12 19.93 -21.95 11.85
CA GLY A 12 19.60 -22.32 10.47
C GLY A 12 18.71 -21.34 9.71
N TRP A 13 18.33 -20.21 10.32
CA TRP A 13 17.68 -19.09 9.63
C TRP A 13 18.70 -18.03 9.24
N GLU A 14 18.54 -17.48 8.04
CA GLU A 14 19.35 -16.37 7.54
C GLU A 14 18.47 -15.12 7.44
N GLU A 15 18.97 -14.00 7.94
CA GLU A 15 18.30 -12.71 7.81
C GLU A 15 18.38 -12.24 6.35
N ILE A 16 17.23 -11.87 5.80
CA ILE A 16 17.16 -11.30 4.47
C ILE A 16 17.21 -9.77 4.60
N ALA A 17 18.37 -9.19 4.33
CA ALA A 17 18.59 -7.74 4.44
C ALA A 17 18.08 -6.94 3.22
N HIS A 18 17.70 -7.63 2.13
CA HIS A 18 17.19 -7.00 0.93
C HIS A 18 15.66 -7.06 0.88
N PRO A 19 15.00 -6.16 0.13
CA PRO A 19 13.55 -6.21 0.01
C PRO A 19 13.09 -7.54 -0.62
N ILE A 20 11.89 -7.96 -0.22
CA ILE A 20 11.17 -9.08 -0.82
C ILE A 20 9.92 -8.52 -1.51
N VAL A 21 9.82 -8.76 -2.82
CA VAL A 21 8.73 -8.31 -3.66
C VAL A 21 7.81 -9.49 -3.94
N LEU A 22 6.55 -9.38 -3.56
CA LEU A 22 5.52 -10.39 -3.78
C LEU A 22 4.55 -9.91 -4.85
N VAL A 23 4.32 -10.72 -5.89
CA VAL A 23 3.32 -10.45 -6.92
C VAL A 23 2.22 -11.50 -6.83
N CYS A 24 0.98 -11.06 -6.62
CA CYS A 24 -0.15 -11.97 -6.55
C CYS A 24 -0.44 -12.55 -7.95
N THR A 25 -0.31 -13.88 -8.10
CA THR A 25 -0.66 -14.60 -9.35
C THR A 25 -1.75 -15.65 -9.14
N ASN A 26 -2.48 -15.59 -8.03
CA ASN A 26 -3.48 -16.59 -7.64
C ASN A 26 -4.78 -16.50 -8.45
N GLY A 27 -4.82 -17.19 -9.59
CA GLY A 27 -6.00 -17.25 -10.44
C GLY A 27 -7.15 -18.13 -9.94
N LYS A 28 -6.93 -18.95 -8.89
CA LYS A 28 -7.99 -19.80 -8.32
C LYS A 28 -8.94 -18.99 -7.43
N HIS A 29 -8.43 -17.96 -6.76
CA HIS A 29 -9.26 -17.07 -5.95
C HIS A 29 -10.04 -16.11 -6.86
N ASP A 30 -9.33 -15.39 -7.73
CA ASP A 30 -9.91 -14.54 -8.77
C ASP A 30 -8.99 -14.51 -9.99
N SER A 31 -9.52 -14.76 -11.19
CA SER A 31 -8.72 -14.87 -12.40
C SER A 31 -8.05 -13.56 -12.81
N CYS A 32 -8.54 -12.40 -12.32
CA CYS A 32 -7.92 -11.11 -12.55
C CYS A 32 -6.49 -11.08 -11.98
N CYS A 33 -6.26 -11.65 -10.80
CA CYS A 33 -4.92 -11.69 -10.20
C CYS A 33 -3.91 -12.45 -11.06
N ALA A 34 -4.27 -13.62 -11.60
CA ALA A 34 -3.38 -14.33 -12.52
C ALA A 34 -3.23 -13.61 -13.87
N THR A 35 -4.32 -13.04 -14.40
CA THR A 35 -4.35 -12.36 -15.70
C THR A 35 -3.41 -11.15 -15.72
N PHE A 36 -3.49 -10.29 -14.70
CA PHE A 36 -2.71 -9.05 -14.63
C PHE A 36 -1.37 -9.23 -13.91
N GLY A 37 -1.30 -10.10 -12.89
CA GLY A 37 -0.07 -10.29 -12.10
C GLY A 37 1.04 -11.05 -12.83
N ARG A 38 0.70 -12.02 -13.69
CA ARG A 38 1.71 -12.83 -14.42
C ARG A 38 2.57 -12.00 -15.39
N PRO A 39 2.00 -11.07 -16.19
CA PRO A 39 2.80 -10.14 -16.98
C PRO A 39 3.77 -9.31 -16.12
N VAL A 40 3.29 -8.77 -14.98
CA VAL A 40 4.12 -7.94 -14.07
C VAL A 40 5.32 -8.71 -13.52
N ILE A 41 5.10 -9.91 -12.96
CA ILE A 41 6.22 -10.68 -12.40
C ILE A 41 7.22 -11.14 -13.47
N ARG A 42 6.79 -11.36 -14.72
CA ARG A 42 7.71 -11.66 -15.83
C ARG A 42 8.61 -10.47 -16.13
N ALA A 43 8.04 -9.28 -16.27
CA ALA A 43 8.81 -8.05 -16.48
C ALA A 43 9.83 -7.82 -15.36
N MET A 44 9.42 -7.99 -14.10
CA MET A 44 10.34 -7.86 -12.96
C MET A 44 11.44 -8.93 -12.96
N ARG A 45 11.13 -10.18 -13.35
CA ARG A 45 12.12 -11.28 -13.45
C ARG A 45 13.10 -11.14 -14.62
N ASP A 46 12.74 -10.36 -15.63
CA ASP A 46 13.62 -10.01 -16.76
C ASP A 46 14.50 -8.77 -16.45
N SER A 47 14.47 -8.28 -15.20
CA SER A 47 15.25 -7.14 -14.71
C SER A 47 16.29 -7.54 -13.65
N PRO A 48 17.15 -6.62 -13.18
CA PRO A 48 18.05 -6.87 -12.06
C PRO A 48 17.36 -7.32 -10.76
N TRP A 49 16.04 -7.12 -10.63
CA TRP A 49 15.25 -7.52 -9.45
C TRP A 49 14.89 -9.00 -9.37
N ARG A 50 15.30 -9.82 -10.34
CA ARG A 50 14.88 -11.21 -10.50
C ARG A 50 14.98 -12.09 -9.25
N ASP A 51 15.98 -11.85 -8.40
CA ASP A 51 16.24 -12.65 -7.19
C ASP A 51 15.48 -12.11 -5.95
N HIS A 52 14.81 -10.97 -6.07
CA HIS A 52 13.99 -10.35 -5.02
C HIS A 52 12.49 -10.63 -5.18
N VAL A 53 12.08 -11.17 -6.34
CA VAL A 53 10.67 -11.18 -6.79
C VAL A 53 10.07 -12.59 -6.77
N TRP A 54 8.96 -12.73 -6.07
CA TRP A 54 8.28 -13.99 -5.83
C TRP A 54 6.81 -13.94 -6.24
N GLU A 55 6.33 -15.07 -6.74
CA GLU A 55 4.88 -15.28 -6.89
C GLU A 55 4.28 -15.57 -5.52
N SER A 56 3.14 -14.95 -5.22
CA SER A 56 2.43 -15.18 -3.98
C SER A 56 1.02 -15.72 -4.21
N SER A 57 0.48 -16.33 -3.16
CA SER A 57 -0.96 -16.56 -3.03
C SER A 57 -1.70 -15.21 -2.91
N HIS A 58 -3.03 -15.26 -2.70
CA HIS A 58 -3.86 -14.07 -2.68
C HIS A 58 -3.50 -13.16 -1.49
N VAL A 59 -3.29 -11.87 -1.76
CA VAL A 59 -2.88 -10.85 -0.78
C VAL A 59 -3.96 -9.82 -0.46
N GLY A 60 -5.18 -9.99 -0.98
CA GLY A 60 -6.24 -9.01 -0.84
C GLY A 60 -6.28 -7.98 -1.97
N GLY A 61 -7.49 -7.58 -2.35
CA GLY A 61 -7.72 -6.50 -3.30
C GLY A 61 -7.64 -6.93 -4.77
N ASP A 62 -8.33 -8.00 -5.17
CA ASP A 62 -8.35 -8.44 -6.58
C ASP A 62 -8.85 -7.35 -7.54
N ARG A 63 -9.68 -6.43 -7.05
CA ARG A 63 -10.15 -5.24 -7.80
C ARG A 63 -9.04 -4.27 -8.21
N PHE A 64 -7.86 -4.47 -7.66
CA PHE A 64 -6.65 -3.71 -7.93
C PHE A 64 -5.57 -4.58 -8.56
N ALA A 65 -5.89 -5.77 -9.08
CA ALA A 65 -4.92 -6.55 -9.82
C ALA A 65 -4.33 -5.71 -10.99
N ALA A 66 -3.02 -5.74 -11.25
CA ALA A 66 -1.98 -6.53 -10.58
C ALA A 66 -1.59 -5.96 -9.20
N ASN A 67 -1.48 -6.84 -8.20
CA ASN A 67 -1.07 -6.48 -6.84
C ASN A 67 0.40 -6.84 -6.60
N VAL A 68 1.16 -5.86 -6.09
CA VAL A 68 2.56 -6.01 -5.67
C VAL A 68 2.68 -5.61 -4.20
N VAL A 69 3.39 -6.40 -3.41
CA VAL A 69 3.69 -6.09 -2.01
C VAL A 69 5.20 -6.04 -1.85
N VAL A 70 5.71 -4.99 -1.22
CA VAL A 70 7.14 -4.87 -0.90
C VAL A 70 7.34 -4.94 0.61
N LEU A 71 8.19 -5.89 1.03
CA LEU A 71 8.58 -6.15 2.41
C LEU A 71 10.03 -5.68 2.62
N PRO A 72 10.40 -5.26 3.85
CA PRO A 72 9.64 -5.40 5.10
C PRO A 72 8.61 -4.30 5.37
N GLU A 73 8.60 -3.22 4.60
CA GLU A 73 7.77 -2.03 4.84
C GLU A 73 6.27 -2.33 4.77
N GLY A 74 5.88 -3.41 4.08
CA GLY A 74 4.49 -3.82 3.94
C GLY A 74 3.71 -2.86 3.05
N LEU A 75 4.35 -2.30 2.02
CA LEU A 75 3.72 -1.39 1.07
C LEU A 75 2.99 -2.18 0.01
N TYR A 76 1.70 -1.86 -0.16
CA TYR A 76 0.87 -2.47 -1.20
C TYR A 76 0.75 -1.51 -2.38
N TYR A 77 0.89 -2.07 -3.57
CA TYR A 77 0.64 -1.41 -4.84
C TYR A 77 -0.38 -2.21 -5.64
N GLY A 78 -1.17 -1.51 -6.44
CA GLY A 78 -2.23 -2.07 -7.26
C GLY A 78 -2.26 -1.45 -8.63
N ARG A 79 -2.87 -2.17 -9.56
CA ARG A 79 -2.96 -1.80 -10.98
C ARG A 79 -1.57 -1.55 -11.58
N VAL A 80 -0.57 -2.26 -11.06
CA VAL A 80 0.80 -2.16 -11.56
C VAL A 80 0.81 -2.69 -12.99
N GLU A 81 1.35 -1.89 -13.91
CA GLU A 81 1.53 -2.29 -15.30
C GLU A 81 2.93 -2.91 -15.49
N PRO A 82 3.10 -3.91 -16.37
CA PRO A 82 4.41 -4.53 -16.62
C PRO A 82 5.49 -3.51 -16.98
N GLU A 83 5.14 -2.51 -17.77
CA GLU A 83 6.04 -1.46 -18.27
C GLU A 83 6.56 -0.54 -17.15
N GLN A 84 5.79 -0.36 -16.09
CA GLN A 84 6.12 0.49 -14.94
C GLN A 84 6.69 -0.30 -13.76
N SER A 85 6.60 -1.63 -13.82
CA SER A 85 6.92 -2.51 -12.69
C SER A 85 8.36 -2.41 -12.20
N VAL A 86 9.33 -2.20 -13.10
CA VAL A 86 10.75 -2.04 -12.74
C VAL A 86 11.01 -0.67 -12.12
N GLU A 87 10.43 0.39 -12.69
CA GLU A 87 10.53 1.76 -12.17
C GLU A 87 9.96 1.86 -10.75
N LEU A 88 8.84 1.16 -10.47
CA LEU A 88 8.29 1.07 -9.12
C LEU A 88 9.31 0.50 -8.12
N LEU A 89 10.04 -0.56 -8.50
CA LEU A 89 11.05 -1.16 -7.62
C LEU A 89 12.30 -0.27 -7.47
N GLU A 90 12.71 0.41 -8.54
CA GLU A 90 13.79 1.40 -8.48
C GLU A 90 13.44 2.60 -7.58
N GLY A 91 12.19 3.08 -7.65
CA GLY A 91 11.64 4.09 -6.76
C GLY A 91 11.67 3.62 -5.30
N HIS A 92 11.21 2.40 -5.04
CA HIS A 92 11.25 1.80 -3.72
C HIS A 92 12.69 1.68 -3.18
N ALA A 93 13.64 1.22 -3.99
CA ALA A 93 15.06 1.13 -3.64
C ALA A 93 15.66 2.50 -3.28
N ALA A 94 15.16 3.56 -3.91
CA ALA A 94 15.52 4.94 -3.62
C ALA A 94 14.76 5.53 -2.41
N GLY A 95 14.02 4.71 -1.66
CA GLY A 95 13.26 5.13 -0.49
C GLY A 95 11.98 5.87 -0.83
N ARG A 96 11.42 5.71 -2.04
CA ARG A 96 10.22 6.42 -2.50
C ARG A 96 9.02 5.50 -2.72
N ILE A 97 7.83 6.09 -2.67
CA ILE A 97 6.54 5.49 -2.92
C ILE A 97 6.00 6.05 -4.23
N ASP A 98 5.65 5.17 -5.17
CA ASP A 98 4.78 5.52 -6.28
C ASP A 98 3.34 5.70 -5.77
N LEU A 99 2.95 6.96 -5.55
CA LEU A 99 1.63 7.32 -5.02
C LEU A 99 0.49 7.01 -5.98
N ASP A 100 0.72 6.91 -7.28
CA ASP A 100 -0.33 6.63 -8.26
C ASP A 100 -0.79 5.17 -8.18
N GLN A 101 0.15 4.27 -7.85
CA GLN A 101 -0.13 2.84 -7.67
C GLN A 101 -0.29 2.45 -6.19
N TYR A 102 0.00 3.34 -5.25
CA TYR A 102 -0.03 3.04 -3.81
C TYR A 102 -1.43 2.71 -3.30
N ARG A 103 -1.54 1.60 -2.57
CA ARG A 103 -2.77 1.11 -1.92
C ARG A 103 -2.76 1.25 -0.40
N GLY A 104 -1.64 1.65 0.19
CA GLY A 104 -1.49 1.75 1.63
C GLY A 104 -0.46 0.78 2.22
N ARG A 105 -0.18 0.96 3.52
CA ARG A 105 0.70 0.13 4.32
C ARG A 105 -0.11 -0.92 5.09
N SER A 106 0.40 -2.16 5.17
CA SER A 106 -0.29 -3.29 5.81
C SER A 106 -0.56 -3.10 7.31
N THR A 107 0.23 -2.25 7.97
CA THR A 107 0.08 -1.90 9.39
C THR A 107 -1.06 -0.93 9.66
N PHE A 108 -1.66 -0.34 8.61
CA PHE A 108 -2.72 0.65 8.70
C PHE A 108 -4.06 0.05 8.24
N GLY A 109 -5.14 0.40 8.96
CA GLY A 109 -6.50 0.20 8.51
C GLY A 109 -6.87 1.13 7.36
N PHE A 110 -7.99 0.87 6.68
CA PHE A 110 -8.37 1.62 5.47
C PHE A 110 -8.51 3.13 5.68
N GLY A 111 -8.96 3.56 6.85
CA GLY A 111 -9.05 4.99 7.17
C GLY A 111 -7.67 5.63 7.33
N GLU A 112 -6.75 4.95 8.02
CA GLU A 112 -5.38 5.40 8.21
C GLU A 112 -4.63 5.47 6.87
N GLN A 113 -4.80 4.47 6.00
CA GLN A 113 -4.22 4.47 4.65
C GLN A 113 -4.74 5.65 3.80
N ALA A 114 -6.03 5.97 3.89
CA ALA A 114 -6.61 7.09 3.17
C ALA A 114 -6.09 8.45 3.69
N ALA A 115 -5.98 8.60 5.01
CA ALA A 115 -5.43 9.80 5.62
C ALA A 115 -3.95 10.00 5.28
N GLU A 116 -3.14 8.93 5.36
CA GLU A 116 -1.75 8.92 4.90
C GLU A 116 -1.67 9.38 3.44
N TYR A 117 -2.47 8.79 2.56
CA TYR A 117 -2.49 9.15 1.14
C TYR A 117 -2.80 10.63 0.91
N PHE A 118 -3.79 11.19 1.60
CA PHE A 118 -4.14 12.60 1.44
C PHE A 118 -3.04 13.54 1.89
N VAL A 119 -2.39 13.25 3.03
CA VAL A 119 -1.26 14.06 3.52
C VAL A 119 -0.08 13.98 2.56
N ARG A 120 0.28 12.77 2.11
CA ARG A 120 1.36 12.59 1.13
C ARG A 120 1.11 13.37 -0.15
N ARG A 121 -0.11 13.29 -0.69
CA ARG A 121 -0.48 13.94 -1.94
C ARG A 121 -0.52 15.47 -1.83
N ASP A 122 -1.04 16.01 -0.73
CA ASP A 122 -1.17 17.46 -0.53
C ASP A 122 0.19 18.13 -0.31
N LEU A 123 1.09 17.45 0.41
CA LEU A 123 2.42 17.95 0.73
C LEU A 123 3.52 17.52 -0.26
N GLY A 124 3.20 16.64 -1.21
CA GLY A 124 4.18 16.10 -2.17
C GLY A 124 5.21 15.16 -1.54
N LEU A 125 4.82 14.41 -0.51
CA LEU A 125 5.69 13.48 0.22
C LEU A 125 5.67 12.09 -0.40
N ASP A 126 6.74 11.76 -1.11
CA ASP A 126 6.93 10.44 -1.72
C ASP A 126 7.90 9.54 -0.95
N GLY A 127 8.60 10.02 0.07
CA GLY A 127 9.53 9.22 0.87
C GLY A 127 8.81 8.18 1.72
N ILE A 128 9.31 6.94 1.75
CA ILE A 128 8.74 5.85 2.56
C ILE A 128 8.58 6.25 4.02
N ASP A 129 9.58 6.95 4.55
CA ASP A 129 9.67 7.40 5.95
C ASP A 129 9.12 8.81 6.20
N ASP A 130 8.53 9.46 5.19
CA ASP A 130 8.01 10.81 5.34
C ASP A 130 6.79 10.82 6.28
N VAL A 131 5.97 9.77 6.28
CA VAL A 131 4.88 9.60 7.26
C VAL A 131 5.31 8.64 8.35
N ARG A 132 5.38 9.14 9.59
CA ARG A 132 5.93 8.43 10.76
C ARG A 132 4.88 7.72 11.59
N ALA A 133 3.69 8.31 11.69
CA ALA A 133 2.60 7.75 12.46
C ALA A 133 1.26 8.23 11.91
N VAL A 134 0.25 7.36 12.08
CA VAL A 134 -1.13 7.65 11.75
C VAL A 134 -1.97 7.18 12.95
N LEU A 135 -2.74 8.08 13.54
CA LEU A 135 -3.52 7.83 14.74
C LEU A 135 -4.99 8.19 14.48
N ILE A 136 -5.90 7.25 14.70
CA ILE A 136 -7.34 7.50 14.59
C ILE A 136 -7.87 8.03 15.92
N ASP A 137 -8.54 9.19 15.90
CA ASP A 137 -9.41 9.59 17.00
C ASP A 137 -10.73 8.83 16.94
N ARG A 138 -11.05 8.07 17.99
CA ARG A 138 -12.24 7.22 18.06
C ARG A 138 -13.46 7.94 18.63
N GLU A 139 -13.33 9.16 19.14
CA GLU A 139 -14.43 9.91 19.75
C GLU A 139 -15.29 10.68 18.73
N HIS A 140 -14.75 10.99 17.55
CA HIS A 140 -15.46 11.68 16.48
C HIS A 140 -16.00 10.70 15.43
N HIS A 141 -17.30 10.77 15.14
CA HIS A 141 -18.01 9.88 14.21
C HIS A 141 -17.76 10.22 12.72
N GLU A 142 -16.66 10.91 12.43
CA GLU A 142 -16.11 11.17 11.09
C GLU A 142 -14.59 11.03 11.24
N PHE A 143 -13.90 10.51 10.22
CA PHE A 143 -12.55 9.95 10.40
C PHE A 143 -11.51 11.04 10.58
N ASP A 144 -11.43 11.61 11.77
CA ASP A 144 -10.38 12.52 12.19
C ASP A 144 -9.13 11.69 12.49
N VAL A 145 -8.15 11.82 11.61
CA VAL A 145 -6.88 11.11 11.69
C VAL A 145 -5.77 12.11 11.88
N THR A 146 -4.92 11.85 12.87
CA THR A 146 -3.70 12.61 13.10
C THR A 146 -2.55 11.93 12.37
N VAL A 147 -1.91 12.66 11.46
CA VAL A 147 -0.75 12.17 10.71
C VAL A 147 0.47 12.96 11.13
N ALA A 148 1.51 12.26 11.58
CA ALA A 148 2.82 12.85 11.84
C ALA A 148 3.70 12.66 10.61
N ALA A 149 4.09 13.76 9.97
CA ALA A 149 4.94 13.75 8.78
C ALA A 149 6.26 14.49 9.04
N ALA A 150 7.36 13.98 8.49
CA ALA A 150 8.67 14.60 8.55
C ALA A 150 8.86 15.54 7.36
N GLU A 151 9.19 16.81 7.63
CA GLU A 151 9.66 17.76 6.62
C GLU A 151 11.07 18.22 7.01
N GLY A 152 12.09 17.67 6.35
CA GLY A 152 13.47 17.88 6.72
C GLY A 152 13.81 17.31 8.11
N ARG A 153 13.95 18.17 9.12
CA ARG A 153 14.30 17.78 10.51
C ARG A 153 13.14 17.96 11.50
N SER A 154 12.01 18.52 11.08
CA SER A 154 10.83 18.72 11.93
C SER A 154 9.78 17.65 11.64
N VAL A 155 9.09 17.23 12.70
CA VAL A 155 7.85 16.45 12.58
C VAL A 155 6.70 17.42 12.76
N GLU A 156 5.80 17.43 11.79
CA GLU A 156 4.57 18.19 11.81
C GLU A 156 3.37 17.26 11.92
N THR A 157 2.32 17.75 12.56
CA THR A 157 1.11 16.98 12.82
C THR A 157 -0.04 17.58 12.03
N PHE A 158 -0.81 16.73 11.36
CA PHE A 158 -1.94 17.12 10.52
C PHE A 158 -3.21 16.41 10.97
N GLY A 159 -4.28 17.18 11.15
CA GLY A 159 -5.63 16.66 11.28
C GLY A 159 -6.23 16.48 9.90
N VAL A 160 -6.69 15.26 9.62
CA VAL A 160 -7.34 14.89 8.36
C VAL A 160 -8.77 14.52 8.68
N SER A 161 -9.73 15.31 8.21
CA SER A 161 -11.16 14.99 8.29
C SER A 161 -11.62 14.47 6.93
N MET A 162 -12.25 13.30 6.91
CA MET A 162 -12.70 12.69 5.68
C MET A 162 -14.02 11.92 5.86
N ARG A 163 -14.76 11.81 4.77
CA ARG A 163 -16.00 11.04 4.72
C ARG A 163 -15.83 9.79 3.87
N ARG A 164 -16.48 8.69 4.30
CA ARG A 164 -16.54 7.43 3.55
C ARG A 164 -17.85 7.36 2.77
N VAL A 165 -17.75 7.32 1.44
CA VAL A 165 -18.90 7.22 0.54
C VAL A 165 -18.88 5.85 -0.15
N MET A 166 -20.04 5.22 -0.29
CA MET A 166 -20.18 4.02 -1.12
C MET A 166 -20.47 4.43 -2.56
N THR A 167 -19.57 4.09 -3.47
CA THR A 167 -19.68 4.42 -4.90
C THR A 167 -20.11 3.18 -5.68
N PRO A 168 -21.18 3.26 -6.49
CA PRO A 168 -21.58 2.16 -7.36
C PRO A 168 -20.53 1.93 -8.45
N SER A 169 -20.27 0.66 -8.75
CA SER A 169 -19.42 0.26 -9.88
C SER A 169 -20.29 -0.02 -11.11
N PRO A 170 -19.94 0.51 -12.29
CA PRO A 170 -20.67 0.22 -13.52
C PRO A 170 -20.43 -1.22 -14.04
N THR A 171 -19.37 -1.86 -13.55
CA THR A 171 -18.95 -3.23 -13.91
C THR A 171 -18.61 -4.02 -12.64
N PRO A 172 -18.50 -5.36 -12.71
CA PRO A 172 -17.89 -6.13 -11.64
C PRO A 172 -16.52 -5.57 -11.27
N LEU A 173 -16.21 -5.57 -9.98
CA LEU A 173 -14.92 -5.10 -9.48
C LEU A 173 -13.82 -6.14 -9.65
N THR A 174 -14.17 -7.41 -9.78
CA THR A 174 -13.25 -8.54 -9.92
C THR A 174 -13.83 -9.53 -10.93
N CYS A 175 -13.01 -10.47 -11.42
CA CYS A 175 -13.44 -11.38 -12.49
C CYS A 175 -14.50 -12.39 -12.00
N ASN A 176 -14.52 -12.70 -10.70
CA ASN A 176 -15.55 -13.54 -10.06
C ASN A 176 -16.62 -12.71 -9.32
N GLY A 177 -16.55 -11.37 -9.40
CA GLY A 177 -17.44 -10.47 -8.68
C GLY A 177 -18.82 -10.37 -9.33
N PRO A 178 -19.88 -10.11 -8.54
CA PRO A 178 -21.20 -9.84 -9.11
C PRO A 178 -21.30 -8.44 -9.71
N ASP A 179 -22.30 -8.24 -10.56
CA ASP A 179 -22.72 -6.90 -11.01
C ASP A 179 -23.38 -6.10 -9.88
N GLY A 180 -23.54 -4.79 -10.07
CA GLY A 180 -24.29 -3.93 -9.16
C GLY A 180 -23.63 -3.73 -7.78
N VAL A 181 -22.32 -3.97 -7.69
CA VAL A 181 -21.54 -3.77 -6.46
C VAL A 181 -21.22 -2.30 -6.21
N SER A 182 -21.06 -1.94 -4.94
CA SER A 182 -20.55 -0.64 -4.52
C SER A 182 -19.26 -0.82 -3.73
N TYR A 183 -18.35 0.14 -3.85
CA TYR A 183 -17.08 0.15 -3.13
C TYR A 183 -16.90 1.42 -2.31
N PRO A 184 -16.19 1.36 -1.17
CA PRO A 184 -15.92 2.56 -0.39
C PRO A 184 -14.89 3.44 -1.09
N VAL A 185 -15.13 4.74 -1.02
CA VAL A 185 -14.22 5.82 -1.40
C VAL A 185 -14.13 6.78 -0.23
N TYR A 186 -12.91 7.08 0.19
CA TYR A 186 -12.65 8.16 1.13
C TYR A 186 -12.53 9.48 0.37
N GLN A 187 -13.20 10.51 0.86
CA GLN A 187 -13.14 11.86 0.29
C GLN A 187 -12.64 12.81 1.37
N LEU A 188 -11.57 13.54 1.05
CA LEU A 188 -11.04 14.57 1.92
C LEU A 188 -12.08 15.67 2.11
N VAL A 189 -12.40 15.99 3.37
CA VAL A 189 -13.24 17.12 3.74
C VAL A 189 -12.35 18.30 4.13
N GLU A 190 -11.37 18.05 4.99
CA GLU A 190 -10.41 19.06 5.45
C GLU A 190 -9.06 18.40 5.74
N LEU A 191 -7.98 19.10 5.40
CA LEU A 191 -6.63 18.83 5.87
C LEU A 191 -6.12 20.10 6.53
N ARG A 192 -5.72 20.01 7.79
CA ARG A 192 -5.18 21.15 8.54
C ARG A 192 -3.96 20.75 9.33
N ARG A 193 -2.96 21.63 9.36
CA ARG A 193 -1.86 21.54 10.32
C ARG A 193 -2.42 21.76 11.73
N THR A 194 -2.07 20.91 12.67
CA THR A 194 -2.44 21.08 14.09
C THR A 194 -1.29 21.75 14.81
N ASP A 195 -1.60 22.79 15.58
CA ASP A 195 -0.63 23.36 16.51
C ASP A 195 -0.37 22.36 17.64
N ALA A 196 0.91 22.16 17.97
CA ALA A 196 1.36 21.27 19.04
C ALA A 196 1.08 21.83 20.44
#